data_AF-A0A2D6MHB9-F1
#
_entry.id   AF-A0A2D6MHB9-F1
#
_cell.length_a   1.000
_cell.length_b   1.000
_cell.length_c   1.000
_cell.angle_alpha   90.00
_cell.angle_beta   90.00
_cell.angle_gamma   90.00
#
_symmetry.space_group_name_H-M   'P 1'
#
loop_
_entity.id
_entity.type
_entity.pdbx_description
1 polymer ?
#
loop_
_entity_poly.entity_id
_entity_poly.type
_entity_poly.pdbx_seq_one_letter_code
_entity_poly.pdbx_strand_id
1 'polypeptide(L)'
;MNAELIYVNAYIVTRHFGGREEGGWWYNTGHPLASVPVATDAEADAEKKRLAKTLEDYNEGDIDSVLGGQEVRVYKEESVAEYWSEGSTYE
;
A
#
# COMPACT_ATOMS: atom_id res chain seq x y z
N MET A 1 -5.06 14.32 -27.32
CA MET A 1 -5.49 13.73 -26.04
C MET A 1 -4.24 13.60 -25.20
N ASN A 2 -4.16 14.31 -24.07
CA ASN A 2 -3.13 14.00 -23.08
C ASN A 2 -3.51 12.62 -22.53
N ALA A 3 -2.64 11.62 -22.67
CA ALA A 3 -2.84 10.37 -21.95
C ALA A 3 -2.70 10.71 -20.47
N GLU A 4 -3.73 10.39 -19.69
CA GLU A 4 -3.66 10.52 -18.24
C GLU A 4 -2.63 9.50 -17.74
N LEU A 5 -1.64 9.98 -16.99
CA LEU A 5 -0.58 9.13 -16.46
C LEU A 5 -1.17 8.22 -15.38
N ILE A 6 -0.75 6.96 -15.38
CA ILE A 6 -1.02 6.03 -14.29
C ILE A 6 0.17 6.10 -13.34
N TYR A 7 -0.08 6.29 -12.06
CA TYR A 7 0.96 6.22 -11.04
C TYR A 7 0.99 4.82 -10.43
N VAL A 8 2.13 4.16 -10.54
CA VAL A 8 2.38 2.92 -9.81
C VAL A 8 3.05 3.26 -8.49
N ASN A 9 2.28 3.12 -7.42
CA ASN A 9 2.65 3.57 -6.09
C ASN A 9 2.91 2.38 -5.18
N ALA A 10 4.04 2.39 -4.49
CA ALA A 10 4.39 1.40 -3.49
C ALA A 10 4.30 2.00 -2.09
N TYR A 11 3.81 1.22 -1.13
CA TYR A 11 3.61 1.61 0.25
C TYR A 11 4.17 0.56 1.20
N ILE A 12 4.74 0.99 2.33
CA ILE A 12 4.81 0.15 3.53
C ILE A 12 3.44 0.21 4.18
N VAL A 13 2.80 -0.94 4.34
CA VAL A 13 1.51 -1.06 5.01
C VAL A 13 1.71 -1.68 6.38
N THR A 14 1.26 -0.96 7.40
CA THR A 14 1.29 -1.41 8.80
C THR A 14 -0.12 -1.40 9.38
N ARG A 15 -0.36 -2.25 10.38
CA ARG A 15 -1.66 -2.36 11.05
C ARG A 15 -1.63 -1.72 12.44
N HIS A 16 -2.68 -0.98 12.77
CA HIS A 16 -2.80 -0.18 13.99
C HIS A 16 -4.14 -0.41 14.69
N PHE A 17 -4.14 -0.24 16.01
CA PHE A 17 -5.35 -0.35 16.84
C PHE A 17 -5.96 1.04 17.07
N GLY A 18 -7.22 1.22 16.68
CA GLY A 18 -7.90 2.52 16.68
C GLY A 18 -8.60 2.91 17.97
N GLY A 19 -8.52 2.08 19.02
CA GLY A 19 -9.06 2.37 20.35
C GLY A 19 -10.06 1.33 20.84
N ARG A 20 -10.52 1.49 22.09
CA ARG A 20 -11.35 0.47 22.79
C ARG A 20 -12.86 0.69 22.67
N GLU A 21 -13.29 1.76 21.99
CA GLU A 21 -14.73 2.03 21.81
C GLU A 21 -15.36 0.91 20.96
N GLU A 22 -16.54 0.47 21.38
CA GLU A 22 -17.38 -0.53 20.67
C GLU A 22 -16.70 -1.87 20.32
N GLY A 23 -15.80 -2.37 21.19
CA GLY A 23 -15.13 -3.66 20.97
C GLY A 23 -13.77 -3.54 20.27
N GLY A 24 -13.42 -2.31 19.90
CA GLY A 24 -12.16 -1.96 19.27
C GLY A 24 -12.10 -2.33 17.79
N TRP A 25 -11.28 -1.58 17.06
CA TRP A 25 -11.16 -1.69 15.62
C TRP A 25 -9.69 -1.60 15.21
N TRP A 26 -9.39 -2.25 14.10
CA TRP A 26 -8.07 -2.19 13.50
C TRP A 26 -8.13 -1.44 12.18
N TYR A 27 -7.02 -0.84 11.80
CA TYR A 27 -6.90 -0.16 10.52
C TYR A 27 -5.49 -0.31 9.99
N ASN A 28 -5.37 -0.28 8.67
CA ASN A 28 -4.10 -0.27 7.99
C ASN A 28 -3.71 1.16 7.67
N THR A 29 -2.42 1.45 7.71
CA THR A 29 -1.86 2.70 7.24
C THR A 29 -0.89 2.42 6.12
N GLY A 30 -0.99 3.17 5.02
CA GLY A 30 -0.03 3.13 3.93
C GLY A 30 0.93 4.30 4.01
N HIS A 31 2.21 3.99 4.21
CA HIS A 31 3.30 4.95 4.16
C HIS A 31 3.94 4.92 2.76
N PRO A 32 3.92 6.04 2.00
CA PRO A 32 4.52 6.09 0.66
C PRO A 32 5.99 5.67 0.64
N LEU A 33 6.36 4.79 -0.28
CA LEU A 33 7.74 4.42 -0.57
C LEU A 33 8.22 4.94 -1.92
N ALA A 34 7.39 4.80 -2.95
CA ALA A 34 7.75 5.16 -4.31
C ALA A 34 6.51 5.45 -5.14
N SER A 35 6.67 6.31 -6.15
CA SER A 35 5.68 6.61 -7.18
C SER A 35 6.36 6.66 -8.53
N VAL A 36 5.88 5.86 -9.48
CA VAL A 36 6.42 5.82 -10.84
C VAL A 36 5.29 6.11 -11.84
N PRO A 37 5.31 7.25 -12.55
CA PRO A 37 4.34 7.54 -13.59
C PRO A 37 4.64 6.71 -14.85
N VAL A 38 3.61 6.11 -15.42
CA VAL A 38 3.66 5.34 -16.68
C VAL A 38 2.51 5.75 -17.60
N ALA A 39 2.66 5.48 -18.90
CA ALA A 39 1.71 5.95 -19.91
C ALA A 39 0.65 4.90 -20.29
N THR A 40 0.90 3.62 -20.00
CA THR A 40 0.03 2.52 -20.40
C THR A 40 -0.21 1.53 -19.26
N ASP A 41 -1.35 0.84 -19.31
CA ASP A 41 -1.70 -0.16 -18.31
C ASP A 41 -0.75 -1.37 -18.32
N ALA A 42 -0.21 -1.73 -19.48
CA ALA A 42 0.79 -2.78 -19.64
C ALA A 42 2.12 -2.42 -18.94
N GLU A 43 2.57 -1.17 -19.07
CA GLU A 43 3.71 -0.66 -18.31
C GLU A 43 3.40 -0.66 -16.81
N ALA A 44 2.18 -0.26 -16.42
CA ALA A 44 1.77 -0.24 -15.02
C ALA A 44 1.80 -1.63 -14.37
N ASP A 45 1.38 -2.68 -15.08
CA ASP A 45 1.46 -4.06 -14.60
C ASP A 45 2.90 -4.56 -14.47
N ALA A 46 3.74 -4.25 -15.44
CA ALA A 46 5.15 -4.61 -15.41
C ALA A 46 5.85 -3.90 -14.23
N GLU A 47 5.58 -2.62 -14.06
CA GLU A 47 6.16 -1.79 -13.02
C GLU A 47 5.66 -2.19 -11.63
N LYS A 48 4.38 -2.56 -11.50
CA LYS A 48 3.83 -3.11 -10.25
C LYS A 48 4.57 -4.36 -9.80
N LYS A 49 4.83 -5.30 -10.71
CA LYS A 49 5.62 -6.51 -10.42
C LYS A 49 7.06 -6.18 -10.08
N ARG A 50 7.66 -5.25 -10.81
CA ARG A 50 9.04 -4.79 -10.58
C ARG A 50 9.18 -4.19 -9.18
N LEU A 51 8.30 -3.26 -8.80
CA LEU A 51 8.33 -2.61 -7.48
C LEU A 51 8.07 -3.61 -6.36
N ALA A 52 7.07 -4.48 -6.48
CA ALA A 52 6.78 -5.50 -5.48
C ALA A 52 7.99 -6.40 -5.20
N LYS A 53 8.72 -6.80 -6.24
CA LYS A 53 9.96 -7.58 -6.10
C LYS A 53 11.14 -6.74 -5.58
N THR A 54 11.33 -5.53 -6.10
CA THR A 54 12.47 -4.67 -5.73
C THR A 54 12.42 -4.28 -4.26
N LEU A 55 11.21 -4.15 -3.71
CA LEU A 55 10.97 -3.72 -2.34
C LEU A 55 10.64 -4.91 -1.43
N GLU A 56 10.83 -6.15 -1.87
CA GLU A 56 10.43 -7.34 -1.09
C GLU A 56 11.13 -7.41 0.28
N ASP A 57 12.35 -6.91 0.37
CA ASP A 57 13.15 -6.82 1.61
C ASP A 57 12.57 -5.85 2.65
N TYR A 58 11.63 -4.99 2.27
CA TYR A 58 10.88 -4.16 3.23
C TYR A 58 9.75 -4.94 3.90
N ASN A 59 9.39 -6.15 3.46
CA ASN A 59 8.43 -6.95 4.20
C ASN A 59 9.06 -7.47 5.49
N GLU A 60 8.37 -7.33 6.61
CA GLU A 60 8.83 -7.83 7.90
C GLU A 60 7.64 -8.37 8.70
N GLY A 61 7.74 -9.61 9.19
CA GLY A 61 6.68 -10.20 10.00
C GLY A 61 5.36 -10.38 9.25
N ASP A 62 4.26 -10.32 9.99
CA ASP A 62 2.90 -10.47 9.48
C ASP A 62 2.04 -9.36 10.11
N ILE A 63 1.42 -8.52 9.29
CA ILE A 63 0.66 -7.36 9.75
C ILE A 63 -0.57 -7.76 10.59
N ASP A 64 -1.05 -9.01 10.46
CA ASP A 64 -2.18 -9.54 11.24
C ASP A 64 -1.74 -10.28 12.50
N SER A 65 -0.42 -10.46 12.69
CA SER A 65 0.15 -11.03 13.91
C SER A 65 0.11 -10.04 15.07
N VAL A 66 -0.04 -10.56 16.30
CA VAL A 66 0.06 -9.75 17.53
C VAL A 66 1.45 -9.15 17.75
N LEU A 67 2.48 -9.71 17.10
CA LEU A 67 3.84 -9.17 17.14
C LEU A 67 4.03 -8.03 16.12
N GLY A 68 3.01 -7.77 15.31
CA GLY A 68 3.05 -6.81 14.22
C GLY A 68 3.88 -7.28 13.04
N GLY A 69 3.98 -6.37 12.09
CA GLY A 69 4.72 -6.54 10.86
C GLY A 69 4.46 -5.36 9.93
N GLN A 70 5.06 -5.43 8.77
CA GLN A 70 4.80 -4.53 7.67
C GLN A 70 4.85 -5.28 6.33
N GLU A 71 3.98 -4.87 5.42
CA GLU A 71 3.84 -5.47 4.10
C GLU A 71 4.02 -4.41 3.03
N VAL A 72 4.79 -4.70 1.98
CA VAL A 72 4.84 -3.87 0.79
C VAL A 72 3.62 -4.14 -0.07
N ARG A 73 2.83 -3.10 -0.32
CA ARG A 73 1.70 -3.15 -1.26
C ARG A 73 1.88 -2.13 -2.37
N VAL A 74 1.50 -2.54 -3.58
CA VAL A 74 1.68 -1.73 -4.80
C VAL A 74 0.35 -1.56 -5.52
N TYR A 75 -0.01 -0.32 -5.82
CA TYR A 75 -1.30 0.08 -6.40
C TYR A 75 -1.10 0.88 -7.69
N LYS A 76 -2.15 0.88 -8.53
CA LYS A 76 -2.27 1.79 -9.67
C LYS A 76 -3.22 2.90 -9.25
N GLU A 77 -2.80 4.13 -9.37
CA GLU A 77 -3.56 5.30 -8.90
C GLU A 77 -3.50 6.43 -9.91
N GLU A 78 -4.41 7.39 -9.79
CA GLU A 78 -4.50 8.56 -10.67
C GLU A 78 -3.54 9.69 -10.23
N SER A 79 -2.95 9.57 -9.04
CA SER A 79 -2.04 10.54 -8.44
C SER A 79 -0.81 9.88 -7.79
N VAL A 80 0.21 10.69 -7.49
CA VAL A 80 1.37 10.27 -6.69
C VAL A 80 0.93 9.77 -5.31
N ALA A 81 1.78 8.94 -4.70
CA ALA A 81 1.48 8.28 -3.45
C ALA A 81 1.32 9.29 -2.30
N GLU A 82 0.25 9.13 -1.53
CA GLU A 82 -0.01 9.93 -0.33
C GLU A 82 -0.25 9.02 0.87
N TYR A 83 0.00 9.55 2.06
CA TYR A 83 -0.29 8.79 3.27
C TYR A 83 -1.79 8.54 3.40
N TRP A 84 -2.17 7.32 3.77
CA TRP A 84 -3.56 6.95 4.00
C TRP A 84 -3.74 6.06 5.23
N SER A 85 -4.98 6.02 5.73
CA SER A 85 -5.42 5.10 6.77
C SER A 85 -6.80 4.54 6.41
N GLU A 86 -6.93 3.21 6.34
CA GLU A 86 -8.16 2.52 5.97
C GLU A 86 -8.54 1.48 7.02
N GLY A 87 -9.79 1.53 7.49
CA GLY A 87 -10.30 0.59 8.49
C GLY A 87 -10.36 -0.84 7.97
N SER A 88 -9.99 -1.81 8.80
CA SER A 88 -10.30 -3.23 8.60
C SER A 88 -11.38 -3.62 9.60
N THR A 89 -12.64 -3.60 9.16
CA THR A 89 -13.75 -4.22 9.92
C THR A 89 -13.60 -5.73 9.84
N TYR A 90 -13.37 -6.36 10.98
CA TYR A 90 -13.53 -7.80 11.14
C TYR A 90 -15.01 -8.05 11.47
N GLU A 91 -15.70 -8.80 10.61
CA GLU A 91 -17.02 -9.37 10.89
C GLU A 91 -16.94 -10.51 11.92
#